data_AF-A0A846QBG3-F1
#
_entry.id   AF-A0A846QBG3-F1
#
_cell.length_a   1.000
_cell.length_b   1.000
_cell.length_c   1.000
_cell.angle_alpha   90.00
_cell.angle_beta   90.00
_cell.angle_gamma   90.00
#
_symmetry.space_group_name_H-M   'P 1'
#
loop_
_entity.id
_entity.type
_entity.pdbx_description
1 polymer ?
#
loop_
_entity_poly.entity_id
_entity_poly.type
_entity_poly.pdbx_seq_one_letter_code
_entity_poly.pdbx_strand_id
1 'polypeptide(L)' 'MVMAPAKHWTEETFIDNPLLFLPDLMGRLEKAEEEAGHLKDIFCGHEVPGDGLVLDLACGVGRHSIALARRGY' A
#
# COMPACT_ATOMS: atom_id res chain seq x y z
N MET A 1 -1.31 -1.66 41.21
CA MET A 1 -1.13 -2.55 40.03
C MET A 1 -1.23 -1.68 38.80
N VAL A 2 -0.12 -1.44 38.09
CA VAL A 2 -0.13 -0.66 36.85
C VAL A 2 -0.46 -1.65 35.73
N MET A 3 -1.58 -1.44 35.02
CA MET A 3 -1.90 -2.24 33.83
C MET A 3 -0.91 -1.87 32.74
N ALA A 4 -0.33 -2.88 32.07
CA ALA A 4 0.43 -2.64 30.85
C ALA A 4 -0.46 -1.92 29.82
N PRO A 5 0.08 -0.96 29.05
CA PRO A 5 -0.69 -0.29 28.01
C PRO A 5 -1.26 -1.33 27.04
N ALA A 6 -2.52 -1.14 26.63
CA ALA A 6 -3.15 -1.99 25.64
C ALA A 6 -2.32 -1.95 24.34
N LYS A 7 -2.17 -3.12 23.71
CA LYS A 7 -1.43 -3.25 22.45
C LYS A 7 -2.08 -2.38 21.38
N HIS A 8 -1.29 -1.75 20.51
CA HIS A 8 -1.84 -0.95 19.43
C HIS A 8 -2.57 -1.86 18.44
N TRP A 9 -3.74 -1.45 17.95
CA TRP A 9 -4.58 -2.29 17.10
C TRP A 9 -3.85 -2.80 15.85
N THR A 10 -2.90 -2.02 15.30
CA THR A 10 -2.11 -2.46 14.13
C THR A 10 -1.18 -3.63 14.45
N GLU A 11 -0.64 -3.70 15.67
CA GLU A 11 0.17 -4.86 16.07
C GLU A 11 -0.74 -6.08 16.23
N GLU A 12 -1.90 -5.90 16.86
CA GLU A 12 -2.87 -6.99 17.04
C GLU A 12 -3.37 -7.53 15.70
N THR A 13 -3.69 -6.67 14.74
CA THR A 13 -4.30 -7.08 13.47
C THR A 13 -3.30 -7.47 12.39
N PHE A 14 -2.14 -6.81 12.29
CA PHE A 14 -1.17 -7.06 11.22
C PHE A 14 0.03 -7.89 11.65
N ILE A 15 0.32 -8.00 12.96
CA ILE A 15 1.46 -8.81 13.46
C ILE A 15 0.96 -10.07 14.16
N ASP A 16 0.05 -9.94 15.13
CA ASP A 16 -0.39 -11.09 15.92
C ASP A 16 -1.42 -11.94 15.14
N ASN A 17 -2.29 -11.28 14.37
CA ASN A 17 -3.36 -11.92 13.59
C ASN A 17 -3.29 -11.60 12.08
N PRO A 18 -2.15 -11.79 11.41
CA PRO A 18 -1.92 -11.29 10.05
C PRO A 18 -2.88 -11.89 9.02
N LEU A 19 -3.38 -13.10 9.27
CA LEU A 19 -4.32 -13.79 8.40
C LEU A 19 -5.71 -13.15 8.37
N LEU A 20 -6.01 -12.21 9.27
CA LEU A 20 -7.28 -11.48 9.25
C LEU A 20 -7.38 -10.57 8.02
N PHE A 21 -6.29 -9.88 7.67
CA PHE A 21 -6.27 -8.92 6.57
C PHE A 21 -5.48 -9.39 5.34
N LEU A 22 -4.59 -10.37 5.50
CA LEU A 22 -3.79 -10.88 4.38
C LEU A 22 -4.63 -11.33 3.18
N PRO A 23 -5.76 -12.07 3.32
CA PRO A 23 -6.58 -12.47 2.18
C PRO A 23 -7.15 -11.27 1.40
N ASP A 24 -7.60 -10.22 2.08
CA ASP A 24 -8.12 -9.01 1.43
C ASP A 24 -7.01 -8.22 0.73
N LEU A 25 -5.82 -8.12 1.35
CA LEU A 25 -4.65 -7.49 0.75
C LEU A 25 -4.20 -8.24 -0.52
N MET A 26 -4.13 -9.57 -0.45
CA MET A 26 -3.72 -10.42 -1.57
C MET A 26 -4.77 -10.48 -2.68
N GLY A 27 -6.06 -10.49 -2.34
CA GLY A 27 -7.16 -10.54 -3.31
C GLY A 27 -7.26 -9.32 -4.24
N ARG A 28 -6.51 -8.25 -3.96
CA ARG A 28 -6.48 -7.01 -4.74
C ARG A 28 -5.22 -6.87 -5.61
N LEU A 29 -4.34 -7.86 -5.62
CA LEU A 29 -3.10 -7.82 -6.40
C LEU A 29 -3.36 -7.68 -7.91
N GLU A 30 -4.35 -8.40 -8.44
CA GLU A 30 -4.67 -8.38 -9.88
C GLU A 30 -5.08 -7.00 -10.38
N LYS A 31 -5.69 -6.18 -9.52
CA LYS A 31 -6.11 -4.81 -9.86
C LYS A 31 -4.99 -3.79 -9.78
N ALA A 32 -3.83 -4.15 -9.21
CA ALA A 32 -2.78 -3.19 -8.91
C ALA A 32 -2.22 -2.52 -10.18
N GLU A 33 -2.06 -3.27 -11.27
CA GLU A 33 -1.55 -2.73 -12.54
C GLU A 33 -2.53 -1.75 -13.19
N GLU A 34 -3.84 -2.03 -13.14
CA GLU A 34 -4.90 -1.13 -13.62
C GLU A 34 -4.94 0.15 -12.77
N GLU A 35 -5.01 -0.01 -11.44
CA GLU A 35 -5.06 1.12 -10.51
C GLU A 35 -3.81 2.00 -10.59
N ALA A 36 -2.62 1.41 -10.76
CA ALA A 36 -1.38 2.16 -11.01
C ALA A 36 -1.41 2.93 -12.34
N GLY A 37 -2.15 2.44 -13.34
CA GLY A 37 -2.46 3.19 -14.56
C GLY A 37 -3.26 4.45 -14.27
N HIS A 38 -4.35 4.32 -13.50
CA HIS A 38 -5.16 5.47 -13.10
C HIS A 38 -4.37 6.47 -12.22
N LEU A 39 -3.50 5.99 -11.34
CA LEU A 39 -2.60 6.86 -10.56
C LEU A 39 -1.63 7.62 -11.47
N LYS A 40 -1.07 6.98 -12.49
CA LYS A 40 -0.24 7.66 -13.50
C LYS A 40 -1.02 8.76 -14.22
N ASP A 41 -2.28 8.52 -14.57
CA ASP A 41 -3.11 9.55 -15.23
C ASP A 41 -3.34 10.76 -14.31
N ILE A 42 -3.57 10.53 -13.02
CA ILE A 42 -3.65 11.58 -12.00
C ILE A 42 -2.32 12.34 -11.90
N PHE A 43 -1.19 11.63 -11.83
CA PHE A 43 0.15 12.21 -11.78
C PHE A 43 0.43 13.11 -12.98
N CYS A 44 0.10 12.66 -14.19
CA CYS A 44 0.19 13.46 -15.41
C CYS A 44 -0.66 14.75 -15.31
N GLY A 45 -1.89 14.65 -14.78
CA GLY A 45 -2.76 15.81 -14.58
C GLY A 45 -2.23 16.83 -13.57
N HIS A 46 -1.33 16.41 -12.68
CA HIS A 46 -0.66 17.25 -11.69
C HIS A 46 0.81 17.54 -12.04
N GLU A 47 1.22 17.29 -13.29
CA GLU A 47 2.57 17.59 -13.80
C GLU A 47 3.70 16.88 -13.02
N VAL A 48 3.40 15.72 -12.41
CA VAL A 48 4.43 14.88 -11.77
C VAL A 48 5.29 14.24 -12.86
N PRO A 49 6.64 14.36 -12.79
CA PRO A 49 7.54 13.77 -13.78
C PRO A 49 7.38 12.25 -13.88
N GLY A 50 7.57 11.68 -15.07
CA GLY A 50 7.48 10.23 -15.30
C GLY A 50 8.56 9.40 -14.60
N ASP A 51 9.57 10.05 -14.03
CA ASP A 51 10.67 9.54 -13.20
C ASP A 51 10.65 10.16 -11.78
N GLY A 52 9.53 10.78 -11.41
CA GLY A 52 9.36 11.41 -10.10
C GLY A 52 9.25 10.37 -8.98
N LEU A 53 9.81 10.69 -7.81
CA LEU A 53 9.77 9.81 -6.66
C LEU A 53 8.38 9.79 -6.01
N VAL A 54 7.82 8.60 -5.80
CA VAL A 54 6.50 8.41 -5.15
C VAL A 54 6.65 7.78 -3.77
N LEU A 55 6.03 8.40 -2.76
CA LEU A 55 5.87 7.82 -1.42
C LEU A 55 4.50 7.14 -1.30
N ASP A 56 4.48 5.81 -1.28
CA ASP A 56 3.29 4.99 -1.00
C ASP A 56 3.18 4.73 0.51
N LEU A 57 2.47 5.63 1.21
CA LEU A 57 2.30 5.54 2.66
C LEU A 57 1.29 4.46 3.01
N ALA A 58 1.67 3.58 3.96
CA ALA A 58 0.89 2.40 4.33
C ALA A 58 0.68 1.41 3.16
N CYS A 59 1.74 1.19 2.37
CA CYS A 59 1.74 0.37 1.16
C CYS A 59 1.34 -1.10 1.37
N GLY A 60 1.27 -1.59 2.61
CA GLY A 60 0.89 -2.96 2.94
C GLY A 60 1.82 -3.96 2.25
N VAL A 61 1.25 -4.81 1.38
CA VAL A 61 2.01 -5.78 0.57
C VAL A 61 2.70 -5.16 -0.66
N GLY A 62 2.68 -3.83 -0.80
CA GLY A 62 3.38 -3.09 -1.84
C GLY A 62 2.74 -3.18 -3.22
N ARG A 63 1.44 -3.52 -3.31
CA ARG A 63 0.78 -3.79 -4.60
C ARG A 63 0.88 -2.61 -5.58
N HIS A 64 0.67 -1.39 -5.11
CA HIS A 64 0.82 -0.19 -5.92
C HIS A 64 2.27 0.23 -6.05
N SER A 65 3.04 0.23 -4.96
CA SER A 65 4.48 0.50 -4.97
C SER A 65 5.21 -0.26 -6.10
N ILE A 66 4.99 -1.58 -6.21
CA ILE A 66 5.64 -2.42 -7.22
C ILE A 66 5.14 -2.07 -8.63
N ALA A 67 3.83 -1.88 -8.81
CA ALA A 67 3.25 -1.56 -10.11
C ALA A 67 3.69 -0.18 -10.62
N LEU A 68 3.79 0.81 -9.73
CA LEU A 68 4.31 2.14 -10.04
C LEU A 68 5.80 2.10 -10.35
N ALA A 69 6.59 1.34 -9.58
CA ALA A 69 8.02 1.15 -9.84
C ALA A 69 8.29 0.57 -11.23
N ARG A 70 7.49 -0.42 -11.66
CA ARG A 70 7.57 -0.98 -13.02
C ARG A 70 7.25 0.03 -14.12
N ARG A 71 6.52 1.09 -13.80
CA ARG A 71 6.15 2.18 -14.73
C ARG A 71 7.16 3.32 -14.77
N GLY A 72 8.20 3.28 -13.94
CA GLY A 72 9.29 4.26 -13.91
C GLY A 72 9.24 5.27 -12.76
N TYR A 73 8.26 5.16 -11.86
CA TYR A 73 8.15 5.97 -10.64
C TYR A 73 8.97 5.41 -9.47
#